data_AF-A0A8S3JBW1-F1
#
_entry.id   AF-A0A8S3JBW1-F1
#
_cell.length_a   1.000
_cell.length_b   1.000
_cell.length_c   1.000
_cell.angle_alpha   90.00
_cell.angle_beta   90.00
_cell.angle_gamma   90.00
#
_symmetry.space_group_name_H-M   'P 1'
#
loop_
_entity.id
_entity.type
_entity.pdbx_description
1 polymer ?
#
loop_
_entity_poly.entity_id
_entity_poly.type
_entity_poly.pdbx_seq_one_letter_code
_entity_poly.pdbx_strand_id
1 'polypeptide(L)'
;GAAIGMCPKDKLFRGYIDLEIQLREFDNCRRLYEKFLEFGPDNCTTWIKFAELESILGDIDRARAIYELAIEQPRLDMPELLWKAFIDFEIEQQEYDRARRLYSKLLKKTQHVKVWLSLAQFEASIDESDSIDRARDVFEQAFKTLRTANDKEERLMLVEHWLDFE
;
A
#
# COMPACT_ATOMS: atom_id res chain seq x y z
N GLY A 1 13.67 -30.78 6.10
CA GLY A 1 14.01 -29.63 6.98
C GLY A 1 15.37 -28.98 6.74
N ALA A 2 16.25 -29.47 5.84
CA ALA A 2 17.63 -28.97 5.71
C ALA A 2 17.88 -27.98 4.53
N ALA A 3 16.88 -27.73 3.67
CA ALA A 3 17.08 -26.91 2.46
C ALA A 3 17.06 -25.39 2.73
N ILE A 4 16.40 -24.93 3.80
CA ILE A 4 16.22 -23.50 4.10
C ILE A 4 17.50 -22.88 4.68
N GLY A 5 18.40 -23.69 5.27
CA GLY A 5 19.62 -23.20 5.91
C GLY A 5 20.82 -22.94 4.99
N MET A 6 20.78 -23.35 3.71
CA MET A 6 21.98 -23.35 2.85
C MET A 6 21.99 -22.29 1.74
N CYS A 7 20.83 -21.74 1.35
CA CYS A 7 20.72 -20.59 0.44
C CYS A 7 19.27 -20.08 0.49
N PRO A 8 18.97 -18.98 1.18
CA PRO A 8 17.63 -18.40 1.19
C PRO A 8 17.35 -17.73 -0.16
N LYS A 9 17.06 -18.54 -1.18
CA LYS A 9 16.59 -18.01 -2.46
C LYS A 9 15.10 -17.74 -2.31
N ASP A 10 14.65 -16.53 -2.63
CA ASP A 10 13.24 -16.11 -2.61
C ASP A 10 12.30 -17.13 -3.28
N LYS A 11 12.78 -17.78 -4.35
CA LYS A 11 12.02 -18.82 -5.07
C LYS A 11 11.72 -20.05 -4.22
N LEU A 12 12.61 -20.44 -3.31
CA LEU A 12 12.39 -21.56 -2.41
C LEU A 12 11.35 -21.22 -1.35
N PHE A 13 11.44 -20.05 -0.71
CA PHE A 13 10.43 -19.62 0.26
C PHE A 13 9.05 -19.54 -0.39
N ARG A 14 8.94 -18.94 -1.57
CA ARG A 14 7.68 -18.88 -2.33
C ARG A 14 7.12 -20.28 -2.62
N GLY A 15 7.93 -21.18 -3.17
CA GLY A 15 7.47 -22.54 -3.47
C GLY A 15 7.07 -23.36 -2.23
N TYR A 16 7.76 -23.17 -1.11
CA TYR A 16 7.36 -23.80 0.17
C TYR A 16 6.06 -23.21 0.70
N ILE A 17 5.91 -21.89 0.70
CA ILE A 17 4.68 -21.22 1.13
C ILE A 17 3.50 -21.68 0.27
N ASP A 18 3.66 -21.71 -1.05
CA ASP A 18 2.61 -22.17 -1.97
C ASP A 18 2.20 -23.63 -1.67
N LEU A 19 3.16 -24.50 -1.36
CA LEU A 19 2.91 -25.88 -0.95
C LEU A 19 2.16 -25.97 0.39
N GLU A 20 2.59 -25.21 1.40
CA GLU A 20 1.94 -25.21 2.72
C GLU A 20 0.52 -24.62 2.66
N ILE A 21 0.27 -23.62 1.78
CA ILE A 21 -1.08 -23.10 1.50
C ILE A 21 -1.94 -24.20 0.89
N GLN A 22 -1.41 -25.00 -0.05
CA GLN A 22 -2.14 -26.15 -0.63
C GLN A 22 -2.46 -27.21 0.41
N LEU A 23 -1.56 -27.42 1.38
CA LEU A 23 -1.74 -28.33 2.51
C LEU A 23 -2.66 -27.75 3.60
N ARG A 24 -3.05 -26.47 3.50
CA ARG A 24 -3.86 -25.71 4.49
C ARG A 24 -3.19 -25.59 5.86
N GLU A 25 -1.86 -25.66 5.90
CA GLU A 25 -1.05 -25.51 7.11
C GLU A 25 -0.66 -24.03 7.31
N PHE A 26 -1.65 -23.20 7.63
CA PHE A 26 -1.48 -21.74 7.69
C PHE A 26 -0.51 -21.27 8.79
N ASP A 27 -0.41 -22.01 9.91
CA ASP A 27 0.55 -21.68 10.97
C ASP A 27 2.00 -21.89 10.52
N ASN A 28 2.25 -22.86 9.64
CA ASN A 28 3.57 -23.04 9.03
C ASN A 28 3.84 -21.95 7.99
N CYS A 29 2.83 -21.53 7.23
CA CYS A 29 2.93 -20.39 6.31
C CYS A 29 3.37 -19.12 7.05
N ARG A 30 2.73 -18.81 8.18
CA ARG A 30 3.08 -17.68 9.05
C ARG A 30 4.54 -17.72 9.49
N ARG A 31 4.99 -18.86 10.02
CA ARG A 31 6.39 -19.05 10.43
C ARG A 31 7.38 -18.93 9.27
N LEU A 32 6.99 -19.35 8.06
CA LEU A 32 7.81 -19.21 6.87
C LEU A 32 7.92 -17.75 6.44
N TYR A 33 6.82 -16.98 6.46
CA TYR A 33 6.85 -15.55 6.18
C TYR A 33 7.66 -14.78 7.22
N GLU A 34 7.49 -15.05 8.51
CA GLU A 34 8.28 -14.44 9.59
C GLU A 34 9.78 -14.69 9.38
N LYS A 35 10.17 -15.94 9.12
CA LYS A 35 11.58 -16.27 8.78
C LYS A 35 12.04 -15.55 7.52
N PHE A 36 11.20 -15.45 6.49
CA PHE A 36 11.58 -14.78 5.26
C PHE A 36 11.85 -13.28 5.50
N LEU A 37 11.05 -12.65 6.35
CA LEU A 37 11.23 -11.25 6.77
C LEU A 37 12.43 -11.06 7.71
N GLU A 38 12.81 -12.06 8.51
CA GLU A 38 14.07 -12.05 9.27
C GLU A 38 15.30 -11.99 8.35
N PHE A 39 15.27 -12.68 7.20
CA PHE A 39 16.39 -12.69 6.25
C PHE A 39 16.41 -11.47 5.33
N GLY A 40 15.26 -10.87 5.04
CA GLY A 40 15.12 -9.77 4.10
C GLY A 40 13.96 -8.85 4.44
N PRO A 41 14.09 -8.02 5.50
CA PRO A 41 13.03 -7.10 5.92
C PRO A 41 12.76 -6.00 4.89
N ASP A 42 13.71 -5.75 3.98
CA ASP A 42 13.59 -4.73 2.93
C ASP A 42 12.59 -5.12 1.82
N ASN A 43 12.25 -6.40 1.71
CA ASN A 43 11.45 -6.95 0.61
C ASN A 43 9.96 -6.63 0.77
N CYS A 44 9.53 -5.54 0.16
CA CYS A 44 8.14 -5.08 0.17
C CYS A 44 7.16 -6.13 -0.39
N THR A 45 7.57 -6.93 -1.37
CA THR A 45 6.68 -7.93 -1.97
C THR A 45 6.32 -9.04 -0.99
N THR A 46 7.22 -9.38 -0.07
CA THR A 46 6.99 -10.37 0.97
C THR A 46 5.99 -9.86 2.00
N TRP A 47 6.13 -8.60 2.43
CA TRP A 47 5.19 -7.94 3.33
C TRP A 47 3.76 -7.91 2.76
N ILE A 48 3.62 -7.49 1.51
CA ILE A 48 2.31 -7.44 0.82
C ILE A 48 1.69 -8.83 0.77
N LYS A 49 2.42 -9.85 0.31
CA LYS A 49 1.92 -11.23 0.24
C LYS A 49 1.55 -11.81 1.61
N PHE A 50 2.28 -11.43 2.65
CA PHE A 50 1.98 -11.89 4.00
C PHE A 50 0.67 -11.27 4.51
N ALA A 51 0.47 -9.97 4.29
CA ALA A 51 -0.78 -9.30 4.63
C ALA A 51 -1.97 -9.81 3.78
N GLU A 52 -1.77 -10.06 2.48
CA GLU A 52 -2.77 -10.67 1.60
C GLU A 52 -3.20 -12.06 2.10
N LEU A 53 -2.25 -12.90 2.55
CA LEU A 53 -2.57 -14.20 3.12
C LEU A 53 -3.49 -14.07 4.34
N GLU A 54 -3.16 -13.19 5.29
CA GLU A 54 -4.00 -12.99 6.49
C GLU A 54 -5.36 -12.39 6.13
N SER A 55 -5.42 -11.51 5.13
CA SER A 55 -6.68 -10.99 4.59
C SER A 55 -7.57 -12.11 4.02
N ILE A 56 -6.99 -13.04 3.25
CA ILE A 56 -7.69 -14.22 2.71
C ILE A 56 -8.18 -15.15 3.82
N LEU A 57 -7.44 -15.23 4.94
CA LEU A 57 -7.84 -16.00 6.12
C LEU A 57 -8.94 -15.29 6.95
N GLY A 58 -9.25 -14.04 6.64
CA GLY A 58 -10.24 -13.22 7.36
C GLY A 58 -9.67 -12.51 8.60
N ASP A 59 -8.37 -12.63 8.86
CA ASP A 59 -7.70 -11.97 9.98
C ASP A 59 -7.25 -10.54 9.58
N ILE A 60 -8.24 -9.66 9.39
CA ILE A 60 -8.05 -8.27 8.92
C ILE A 60 -7.12 -7.49 9.85
N ASP A 61 -7.30 -7.62 11.17
CA ASP A 61 -6.48 -6.90 12.15
C ASP A 61 -5.01 -7.32 12.07
N ARG A 62 -4.74 -8.59 11.77
CA ARG A 62 -3.38 -9.10 11.61
C ARG A 62 -2.77 -8.63 10.29
N ALA A 63 -3.52 -8.67 9.19
CA ALA A 63 -3.10 -8.11 7.92
C ALA A 63 -2.71 -6.62 8.07
N ARG A 64 -3.53 -5.86 8.80
CA ARG A 64 -3.31 -4.45 9.09
C ARG A 64 -2.04 -4.22 9.93
N ALA A 65 -1.85 -5.01 10.99
CA ALA A 65 -0.63 -4.96 11.80
C ALA A 65 0.64 -5.25 10.97
N ILE A 66 0.56 -6.19 10.02
CA ILE A 66 1.67 -6.50 9.11
C ILE A 66 2.01 -5.30 8.22
N TYR A 67 1.01 -4.62 7.66
CA TYR A 67 1.23 -3.41 6.87
C TYR A 67 1.83 -2.25 7.69
N GLU A 68 1.36 -2.06 8.93
CA GLU A 68 1.91 -1.05 9.83
C GLU A 68 3.39 -1.33 10.16
N LEU A 69 3.71 -2.58 10.50
CA LEU A 69 5.10 -3.03 10.73
C LEU A 69 5.98 -2.85 9.50
N ALA A 70 5.44 -3.08 8.31
CA ALA A 70 6.16 -2.89 7.06
C ALA A 70 6.51 -1.41 6.83
N ILE A 71 5.60 -0.48 7.14
CA ILE A 71 5.82 0.98 6.98
C ILE A 71 6.80 1.55 8.01
N GLU A 72 6.91 0.91 9.17
CA GLU A 72 7.90 1.26 10.20
C GLU A 72 9.32 0.83 9.84
N GLN A 73 9.50 -0.04 8.84
CA GLN A 73 10.83 -0.46 8.43
C GLN A 73 11.66 0.72 7.89
N PRO A 74 12.93 0.86 8.31
CA PRO A 74 13.77 1.99 7.94
C PRO A 74 14.26 1.93 6.49
N ARG A 75 14.32 0.72 5.91
CA ARG A 75 14.72 0.46 4.53
C ARG A 75 13.71 -0.47 3.88
N LEU A 76 13.26 -0.04 2.71
CA LEU A 76 12.27 -0.72 1.89
C LEU A 76 12.72 -0.55 0.44
N ASP A 77 12.71 -1.63 -0.33
CA ASP A 77 13.13 -1.61 -1.73
C ASP A 77 12.17 -0.74 -2.58
N MET A 78 10.86 -0.96 -2.41
CA MET A 78 9.80 -0.34 -3.20
C MET A 78 8.69 0.18 -2.28
N PRO A 79 8.93 1.25 -1.51
CA PRO A 79 7.96 1.77 -0.56
C PRO A 79 6.65 2.20 -1.24
N GLU A 80 6.70 2.76 -2.45
CA GLU A 80 5.52 3.18 -3.21
C GLU A 80 4.53 2.04 -3.42
N LEU A 81 5.03 0.85 -3.74
CA LEU A 81 4.21 -0.34 -3.95
C LEU A 81 3.53 -0.79 -2.64
N LEU A 82 4.26 -0.75 -1.53
CA LEU A 82 3.74 -1.10 -0.22
C LEU A 82 2.63 -0.12 0.22
N TRP A 83 2.84 1.18 0.05
CA TRP A 83 1.84 2.20 0.36
C TRP A 83 0.57 2.02 -0.48
N LYS A 84 0.74 1.77 -1.79
CA LYS A 84 -0.41 1.51 -2.68
C LYS A 84 -1.18 0.27 -2.20
N ALA A 85 -0.51 -0.84 -1.94
CA ALA A 85 -1.14 -2.07 -1.48
C ALA A 85 -1.88 -1.88 -0.14
N PHE A 86 -1.32 -1.10 0.79
CA PHE A 86 -1.98 -0.85 2.06
C PHE A 86 -3.22 0.04 1.92
N ILE A 87 -3.15 1.07 1.05
CA ILE A 87 -4.30 1.91 0.75
C ILE A 87 -5.40 1.10 0.07
N ASP A 88 -5.07 0.31 -0.96
CA ASP A 88 -6.01 -0.56 -1.66
C ASP A 88 -6.69 -1.53 -0.66
N PHE A 89 -5.92 -2.10 0.27
CA PHE A 89 -6.45 -2.95 1.33
C PHE A 89 -7.49 -2.23 2.21
N GLU A 90 -7.20 -1.02 2.71
CA GLU A 90 -8.19 -0.30 3.53
C GLU A 90 -9.44 0.12 2.73
N ILE A 91 -9.29 0.38 1.42
CA ILE A 91 -10.42 0.63 0.52
C ILE A 91 -11.28 -0.62 0.37
N GLU A 92 -10.67 -1.79 0.17
CA GLU A 92 -11.38 -3.08 0.11
C GLU A 92 -12.12 -3.40 1.41
N GLN A 93 -11.56 -3.02 2.56
CA GLN A 93 -12.20 -3.15 3.87
C GLN A 93 -13.26 -2.07 4.15
N GLN A 94 -13.51 -1.14 3.22
CA GLN A 94 -14.44 -0.01 3.36
C GLN A 94 -14.09 0.96 4.52
N GLU A 95 -12.83 0.96 4.97
CA GLU A 95 -12.33 1.83 6.03
C GLU A 95 -11.76 3.13 5.44
N TYR A 96 -12.63 3.91 4.80
CA TYR A 96 -12.25 5.11 4.03
C TYR A 96 -11.50 6.15 4.88
N ASP A 97 -11.88 6.32 6.15
CA ASP A 97 -11.20 7.25 7.06
C ASP A 97 -9.74 6.87 7.31
N ARG A 98 -9.42 5.57 7.33
CA ARG A 98 -8.04 5.08 7.46
C ARG A 98 -7.28 5.32 6.18
N ALA A 99 -7.88 5.00 5.02
CA ALA A 99 -7.29 5.27 3.72
C ALA A 99 -6.91 6.76 3.57
N ARG A 100 -7.79 7.69 3.99
CA ARG A 100 -7.50 9.15 4.02
C ARG A 100 -6.29 9.50 4.89
N ARG A 101 -6.18 8.89 6.08
CA ARG A 101 -5.02 9.09 6.97
C ARG A 101 -3.74 8.56 6.34
N LEU A 102 -3.80 7.43 5.66
CA LEU A 102 -2.66 6.86 4.93
C LEU A 102 -2.22 7.78 3.79
N TYR A 103 -3.15 8.26 2.96
CA TYR A 103 -2.86 9.27 1.94
C TYR A 103 -2.23 10.53 2.53
N SER A 104 -2.77 11.05 3.63
CA SER A 104 -2.21 12.23 4.31
C SER A 104 -0.79 11.98 4.83
N LYS A 105 -0.50 10.77 5.33
CA LYS A 105 0.84 10.38 5.81
C LYS A 105 1.80 10.20 4.64
N LEU A 106 1.33 9.66 3.51
CA LEU A 106 2.09 9.51 2.27
C LEU A 106 2.44 10.88 1.69
N LEU A 107 1.48 11.80 1.57
CA LEU A 107 1.68 13.16 1.07
C LEU A 107 2.67 13.99 1.90
N LYS A 108 2.76 13.72 3.21
CA LYS A 108 3.79 14.34 4.07
C LYS A 108 5.20 13.81 3.79
N LYS A 109 5.32 12.55 3.36
CA LYS A 109 6.60 11.92 3.00
C LYS A 109 7.00 12.23 1.57
N THR A 110 6.05 12.24 0.65
CA THR A 110 6.25 12.42 -0.79
C THR A 110 5.24 13.43 -1.35
N GLN A 111 5.71 14.41 -2.10
CA GLN A 111 4.84 15.45 -2.70
C GLN A 111 4.57 15.19 -4.18
N HIS A 112 4.51 13.92 -4.59
CA HIS A 112 4.30 13.56 -5.99
C HIS A 112 2.84 13.76 -6.41
N VAL A 113 2.64 14.33 -7.61
CA VAL A 113 1.30 14.53 -8.20
C VAL A 113 0.49 13.26 -8.29
N LYS A 114 1.15 12.13 -8.60
CA LYS A 114 0.47 10.83 -8.71
C LYS A 114 -0.30 10.46 -7.45
N VAL A 115 0.21 10.83 -6.26
CA VAL A 115 -0.46 10.58 -4.98
C VAL A 115 -1.67 11.49 -4.79
N TRP A 116 -1.58 12.74 -5.24
CA TRP A 116 -2.72 13.66 -5.24
C TRP A 116 -3.83 13.20 -6.19
N LEU A 117 -3.45 12.73 -7.39
CA LEU A 117 -4.40 12.19 -8.37
C LEU A 117 -5.08 10.94 -7.84
N SER A 118 -4.35 10.01 -7.23
CA SER A 118 -4.96 8.81 -6.65
C SER A 118 -5.86 9.13 -5.46
N LEU A 119 -5.51 10.13 -4.62
CA LEU A 119 -6.39 10.62 -3.56
C LEU A 119 -7.68 11.24 -4.12
N ALA A 120 -7.59 12.05 -5.17
CA ALA A 120 -8.77 12.67 -5.80
C ALA A 120 -9.68 11.62 -6.45
N GLN A 121 -9.10 10.66 -7.18
CA GLN A 121 -9.83 9.51 -7.74
C GLN A 121 -10.48 8.66 -6.64
N PHE A 122 -9.78 8.46 -5.52
CA PHE A 122 -10.31 7.75 -4.36
C PHE A 122 -11.53 8.49 -3.77
N GLU A 123 -11.44 9.79 -3.49
CA GLU A 123 -12.59 10.55 -2.97
C GLU A 123 -13.76 10.51 -3.96
N ALA A 124 -13.49 10.64 -5.26
CA ALA A 124 -14.50 10.54 -6.33
C ALA A 124 -15.15 9.15 -6.43
N SER A 125 -14.44 8.08 -6.07
CA SER A 125 -14.97 6.72 -6.10
C SER A 125 -15.88 6.38 -4.92
N ILE A 126 -15.85 7.19 -3.86
CA ILE A 126 -16.72 7.01 -2.69
C ILE A 126 -18.11 7.56 -3.03
N ASP A 127 -19.13 6.72 -2.90
CA ASP A 127 -20.54 7.09 -3.14
C ASP A 127 -21.13 7.85 -1.93
N GLU A 128 -20.49 8.97 -1.57
CA GLU A 128 -20.97 9.93 -0.57
C GLU A 128 -21.44 11.21 -1.27
N SER A 129 -22.48 11.85 -0.73
CA SER A 129 -23.04 13.10 -1.29
C SER A 129 -22.00 14.22 -1.44
N ASP A 130 -20.98 14.21 -0.58
CA ASP A 130 -19.95 15.24 -0.49
C ASP A 130 -18.66 14.83 -1.24
N SER A 131 -18.67 13.68 -1.94
CA SER A 131 -17.50 13.12 -2.63
C SER A 131 -16.91 14.10 -3.65
N ILE A 132 -17.75 14.74 -4.46
CA ILE A 132 -17.33 15.67 -5.51
C ILE A 132 -16.68 16.92 -4.90
N ASP A 133 -17.26 17.44 -3.82
CA ASP A 133 -16.72 18.62 -3.13
C ASP A 133 -15.38 18.30 -2.47
N ARG A 134 -15.23 17.12 -1.86
CA ARG A 134 -13.94 16.67 -1.30
C ARG A 134 -12.88 16.45 -2.38
N ALA A 135 -13.24 15.85 -3.51
CA ALA A 135 -12.32 15.69 -4.64
C ALA A 135 -11.82 17.06 -5.14
N ARG A 136 -12.71 18.05 -5.25
CA ARG A 136 -12.34 19.44 -5.60
C ARG A 136 -11.42 20.07 -4.55
N ASP A 137 -11.70 19.89 -3.27
CA ASP A 137 -10.84 20.38 -2.19
C ASP A 137 -9.42 19.77 -2.28
N VAL A 138 -9.32 18.48 -2.61
CA VAL A 138 -8.04 17.79 -2.83
C VAL A 138 -7.30 18.38 -4.03
N PHE A 139 -7.97 18.62 -5.17
CA PHE A 139 -7.35 19.26 -6.32
C PHE A 139 -6.87 20.68 -6.02
N GLU A 140 -7.64 21.46 -5.26
CA GLU A 140 -7.25 22.82 -4.87
C GLU A 140 -6.04 22.81 -3.93
N GLN A 141 -6.01 21.89 -2.96
CA GLN A 141 -4.87 21.69 -2.07
C GLN A 141 -3.62 21.28 -2.84
N ALA A 142 -3.75 20.29 -3.72
CA ALA A 142 -2.67 19.83 -4.60
C ALA A 142 -2.11 20.99 -5.45
N PHE A 143 -2.99 21.80 -6.03
CA PHE A 143 -2.59 22.95 -6.84
C PHE A 143 -1.82 23.99 -6.01
N LYS A 144 -2.26 24.28 -4.78
CA LYS A 144 -1.54 25.18 -3.86
C LYS A 144 -0.15 24.65 -3.53
N THR A 145 -0.03 23.35 -3.21
CA THR A 145 1.27 22.73 -2.87
C THR A 145 2.23 22.68 -4.06
N LEU A 146 1.76 22.33 -5.25
CA LEU A 146 2.60 22.29 -6.46
C LEU A 146 2.99 23.69 -6.92
N ARG A 147 2.11 24.68 -6.72
CA ARG A 147 2.45 26.08 -6.97
C ARG A 147 3.61 26.56 -6.11
N THR A 148 3.71 26.09 -4.85
CA THR A 148 4.85 26.40 -3.99
C THR A 148 6.11 25.63 -4.36
N ALA A 149 5.98 24.42 -4.91
CA ALA A 149 7.10 23.60 -5.38
C ALA A 149 7.71 24.10 -6.72
N ASN A 150 6.98 24.93 -7.47
CA ASN A 150 7.38 25.48 -8.78
C ASN A 150 7.57 24.43 -9.90
N ASP A 151 7.02 23.23 -9.72
CA ASP A 151 7.05 22.16 -10.72
C ASP A 151 5.90 22.34 -11.74
N LYS A 152 6.24 22.92 -12.89
CA LYS A 152 5.26 23.30 -13.92
C LYS A 152 4.63 22.11 -14.65
N GLU A 153 5.38 21.04 -14.88
CA GLU A 153 4.92 19.83 -15.57
C GLU A 153 3.92 19.06 -14.72
N GLU A 154 4.27 18.86 -13.46
CA GLU A 154 3.44 18.26 -12.43
C GLU A 154 2.11 19.02 -12.25
N ARG A 155 2.18 20.35 -12.23
CA ARG A 155 0.98 21.19 -12.19
C ARG A 155 0.13 21.09 -13.45
N LEU A 156 0.73 20.96 -14.63
CA LEU A 156 -0.02 20.78 -15.88
C LEU A 156 -0.81 19.48 -15.86
N MET A 157 -0.17 18.36 -15.47
CA MET A 157 -0.85 17.07 -15.33
C MET A 157 -2.02 17.12 -14.36
N LEU A 158 -1.86 17.81 -13.22
CA LEU A 158 -2.95 18.00 -12.25
C LEU A 158 -4.13 18.75 -12.87
N VAL A 159 -3.88 19.83 -13.61
CA VAL A 159 -4.92 20.65 -14.24
C VAL A 159 -5.64 19.89 -15.35
N GLU A 160 -4.93 19.10 -16.16
CA GLU A 160 -5.54 18.23 -17.17
C GLU A 160 -6.51 17.22 -16.53
N HIS A 161 -6.09 16.55 -15.45
CA HIS A 161 -6.96 15.59 -14.76
C HIS A 161 -8.13 16.26 -14.02
N TRP A 162 -7.96 17.50 -13.54
CA TRP A 162 -9.06 18.26 -12.96
C TRP A 162 -10.08 18.68 -14.03
N LEU A 163 -9.62 19.09 -15.21
CA LEU A 163 -10.49 19.38 -16.36
C LEU A 163 -11.26 18.14 -16.84
N ASP A 164 -10.63 16.98 -16.87
CA ASP A 164 -11.29 15.72 -17.23
C ASP A 164 -12.33 15.26 -16.18
N PHE A 165 -12.23 15.77 -14.96
CA PHE A 165 -13.13 15.45 -13.84
C PHE A 165 -14.38 16.34 -13.78
N GLU A 166 -14.35 17.56 -14.31
CA GLU A 166 -15.49 18.50 -14.39
C GLU A 166 -16.43 18.23 -15.58
#